data_AF-A0A1R3UPH8-F1
#
_entry.id   AF-A0A1R3UPH8-F1
#
_cell.length_a   1.000
_cell.length_b   1.000
_cell.length_c   1.000
_cell.angle_alpha   90.00
_cell.angle_beta   90.00
_cell.angle_gamma   90.00
#
_symmetry.space_group_name_H-M   'P 1'
#
loop_
_entity.id
_entity.type
_entity.pdbx_description
1 polymer ?
#
loop_
_entity_poly.entity_id
_entity_poly.type
_entity_poly.pdbx_seq_one_letter_code
_entity_poly.pdbx_strand_id
1 'polypeptide(L)' 'MNDVAAQMGVSMVAVWERARMFPEWGRELDEALLRGRDRKISHDSEWSYRVHRCRCPECREAKRRYR' A
#
# COMPACT_ATOMS: atom_id res chain seq x y z
N MET A 1 8.21 -10.84 -5.94
CA MET A 1 6.87 -10.21 -6.01
C MET A 1 6.83 -9.40 -7.29
N ASN A 2 5.90 -9.75 -8.18
CA ASN A 2 5.75 -9.07 -9.44
C ASN A 2 5.13 -7.69 -9.16
N ASP A 3 5.92 -6.63 -9.31
CA ASP A 3 5.48 -5.27 -9.05
C ASP A 3 4.54 -4.87 -10.20
N VAL A 4 3.24 -4.84 -9.94
CA VAL A 4 2.22 -4.55 -10.97
C VAL A 4 2.46 -3.16 -11.58
N ALA A 5 2.95 -2.20 -10.79
CA ALA A 5 3.33 -0.89 -11.29
C ALA A 5 4.46 -1.01 -12.34
N ALA A 6 5.51 -1.78 -12.06
CA ALA A 6 6.58 -2.03 -13.03
C ALA A 6 6.07 -2.72 -14.32
N GLN A 7 5.15 -3.68 -14.22
CA GLN A 7 4.53 -4.32 -15.40
C GLN A 7 3.75 -3.33 -16.26
N MET A 8 3.17 -2.30 -15.65
CA MET A 8 2.42 -1.23 -16.32
C MET A 8 3.33 -0.09 -16.77
N GLY A 9 4.66 -0.22 -16.63
CA GLY A 9 5.63 0.81 -17.01
C GLY A 9 5.60 2.05 -16.10
N VAL A 10 5.04 1.95 -14.89
CA VAL A 10 4.94 3.07 -13.94
C VAL A 10 5.76 2.81 -12.69
N SER A 11 6.36 3.87 -12.13
CA SER A 11 7.10 3.75 -10.88
C SER A 11 6.16 3.73 -9.68
N MET A 12 6.53 2.99 -8.64
CA MET A 12 5.79 2.98 -7.38
C MET A 12 5.73 4.40 -6.75
N VAL A 13 6.75 5.23 -6.97
CA VAL A 13 6.76 6.62 -6.53
C VAL A 13 5.65 7.42 -7.22
N ALA A 14 5.51 7.29 -8.55
CA ALA A 14 4.47 7.98 -9.30
C ALA A 14 3.06 7.56 -8.86
N VAL A 15 2.87 6.28 -8.54
CA VAL A 15 1.63 5.74 -7.94
C VAL A 15 1.31 6.50 -6.63
N TRP A 16 2.25 6.56 -5.69
CA TRP A 16 1.98 7.20 -4.39
C TRP A 16 1.84 8.73 -4.47
N GLU A 17 2.61 9.39 -5.34
CA GLU A 17 2.45 10.83 -5.60
C GLU A 17 1.08 11.14 -6.21
N ARG A 18 0.58 10.29 -7.12
CA ARG A 18 -0.78 10.42 -7.66
C ARG A 18 -1.84 10.28 -6.57
N ALA A 19 -1.73 9.32 -5.66
CA ALA A 19 -2.65 9.20 -4.51
C ALA A 19 -2.65 10.43 -3.62
N ARG A 20 -1.49 11.07 -3.46
CA ARG A 20 -1.38 12.30 -2.67
C ARG A 20 -2.03 13.49 -3.36
N MET A 21 -1.86 13.62 -4.68
CA MET A 21 -2.39 14.75 -5.46
C MET A 21 -3.88 14.62 -5.77
N PHE A 22 -4.40 13.39 -5.89
CA PHE A 22 -5.78 13.11 -6.31
C PHE A 22 -6.48 12.24 -5.25
N PRO A 23 -7.22 12.83 -4.30
CA PRO A 23 -7.78 12.12 -3.15
C PRO A 23 -8.73 10.98 -3.52
N GLU A 24 -9.53 11.14 -4.57
CA GLU A 24 -10.44 10.10 -5.07
C GLU A 24 -9.66 8.87 -5.54
N TRP A 25 -8.61 9.09 -6.34
CA TRP A 25 -7.72 8.01 -6.77
C TRP A 25 -7.01 7.35 -5.59
N GLY A 26 -6.63 8.13 -4.57
CA GLY A 26 -6.07 7.60 -3.33
C GLY A 26 -7.04 6.65 -2.60
N ARG A 27 -8.33 6.99 -2.54
CA ARG A 27 -9.37 6.11 -1.99
C ARG A 27 -9.53 4.83 -2.80
N GLU A 28 -9.62 4.95 -4.13
CA GLU A 28 -9.75 3.78 -5.01
C GLU A 28 -8.56 2.82 -4.90
N LEU A 29 -7.34 3.38 -4.78
CA LEU A 29 -6.13 2.61 -4.53
C LEU A 29 -6.20 1.86 -3.19
N ASP A 30 -6.64 2.54 -2.13
CA ASP A 30 -6.76 1.91 -0.80
C ASP A 30 -7.81 0.79 -0.79
N GLU A 31 -8.94 0.97 -1.48
CA GLU A 31 -9.95 -0.08 -1.67
C GLU A 31 -9.39 -1.27 -2.47
N ALA A 32 -8.60 -1.03 -3.51
CA ALA A 32 -7.93 -2.09 -4.25
C ALA A 32 -6.93 -2.86 -3.37
N LEU A 33 -6.14 -2.15 -2.56
CA LEU A 33 -5.18 -2.76 -1.63
C LEU A 33 -5.85 -3.57 -0.52
N LEU A 34 -7.00 -3.11 -0.01
CA LEU A 34 -7.81 -3.85 0.96
C LEU A 34 -8.45 -5.10 0.35
N ARG A 35 -8.92 -5.03 -0.89
CA ARG A 35 -9.46 -6.20 -1.62
C ARG A 35 -8.39 -7.27 -1.86
N GLY A 36 -7.19 -6.87 -2.24
CA GLY A 36 -6.04 -7.76 -2.49
C GLY A 36 -5.27 -8.18 -1.22
N ARG A 37 -5.75 -7.82 -0.03
CA ARG A 37 -5.05 -8.01 1.23
C ARG A 37 -4.91 -9.48 1.60
N ASP A 38 -3.70 -9.91 1.95
CA ASP A 38 -3.47 -11.26 2.48
C ASP A 38 -4.13 -11.43 3.85
N ARG A 39 -5.07 -12.37 3.97
CA ARG A 39 -5.82 -12.62 5.21
C ARG A 39 -5.03 -13.45 6.24
N LYS A 40 -3.87 -14.00 5.86
CA LYS A 40 -3.05 -14.87 6.73
C LYS A 40 -2.04 -14.11 7.59
N ILE A 41 -1.80 -12.83 7.30
CA ILE A 41 -0.86 -11.99 8.06
C ILE A 41 -1.61 -11.07 9.01
N SER A 42 -1.00 -10.75 10.15
CA SER A 42 -1.59 -9.83 11.12
C SER A 42 -1.50 -8.39 10.62
N HIS A 43 -2.67 -7.74 10.45
CA HIS A 43 -2.84 -6.32 10.10
C HIS A 43 -2.21 -5.36 11.11
N ASP A 44 -2.22 -4.06 10.79
CA ASP A 44 -1.90 -2.96 11.72
C ASP A 44 -0.53 -3.04 12.42
N SER A 45 0.46 -3.69 11.78
CA SER A 45 1.80 -3.85 12.34
C SER A 45 2.87 -3.30 11.41
N GLU A 46 3.88 -2.65 11.97
CA GLU A 46 5.10 -2.28 11.23
C GLU A 46 5.74 -3.50 10.58
N TRP A 47 5.69 -4.65 11.26
CA TRP A 47 6.23 -5.91 10.74
C TRP A 47 5.57 -6.30 9.42
N SER A 48 4.24 -6.22 9.32
CA SER A 48 3.51 -6.51 8.09
C SER A 48 3.81 -5.52 6.96
N TYR A 49 4.10 -4.26 7.29
CA TYR A 49 4.60 -3.29 6.31
C TYR A 49 6.01 -3.63 5.81
N ARG A 50 6.94 -3.97 6.71
CA ARG A 50 8.37 -4.15 6.39
C ARG A 50 8.66 -5.52 5.80
N VAL A 51 8.19 -6.59 6.44
CA VAL A 51 8.47 -8.00 6.13
C VAL A 51 7.54 -8.52 5.04
N HIS A 52 6.22 -8.33 5.19
CA HIS A 52 5.25 -8.79 4.19
C HIS A 52 5.02 -7.81 3.05
N ARG A 53 5.70 -6.66 3.06
CA ARG A 53 5.55 -5.59 2.06
C ARG A 53 4.10 -5.13 1.87
N CYS A 54 3.24 -5.32 2.87
CA CYS A 54 1.85 -4.86 2.81
C CYS A 54 1.80 -3.33 2.71
N ARG A 55 0.90 -2.82 1.88
CA ARG A 55 0.72 -1.37 1.63
C ARG A 55 -0.69 -0.87 1.92
N CYS A 56 -1.53 -1.71 2.53
CA CYS A 56 -2.87 -1.33 2.98
C CYS A 56 -2.80 -0.14 3.96
N PRO A 57 -3.87 0.66 4.07
CA PRO A 57 -3.88 1.87 4.89
C PRO A 57 -3.45 1.61 6.35
N GLU A 58 -3.92 0.53 6.98
CA GLU A 58 -3.54 0.15 8.35
C GLU A 58 -2.03 -0.11 8.50
N CYS A 59 -1.42 -0.88 7.60
CA CYS A 59 0.03 -1.13 7.66
C CYS A 59 0.85 0.15 7.41
N ARG A 60 0.37 1.03 6.53
CA ARG A 60 1.03 2.33 6.29
C ARG A 60 0.94 3.22 7.52
N GLU A 61 -0.21 3.24 8.18
CA GLU A 61 -0.43 4.01 9.40
C GLU A 61 0.41 3.47 10.55
N ALA A 62 0.43 2.16 10.78
CA ALA A 62 1.32 1.52 11.76
C ALA A 62 2.78 1.97 11.55
N LYS A 63 3.29 1.88 10.32
CA LYS A 63 4.66 2.35 10.00
C LYS A 63 4.88 3.86 10.23
N ARG A 64 3.83 4.69 10.20
CA ARG A 64 3.93 6.12 10.55
C ARG A 64 3.95 6.34 12.06
N ARG A 65 3.20 5.54 12.83
CA ARG A 65 3.15 5.61 14.30
C ARG A 65 4.49 5.23 14.95
N TYR A 66 5.24 4.32 14.34
CA TYR A 66 6.54 3.82 14.84
C TYR A 66 7.76 4.57 14.26
N ARG A 67 7.57 5.63 13.48
CA ARG A 67 8.65 6.41 12.85
C ARG A 67 8.93 7.69 13.64
#